data_AF-Q8KFY1-F1
#
_entry.id   AF-Q8KFY1-F1
#
_cell.length_a   1.000
_cell.length_b   1.000
_cell.length_c   1.000
_cell.angle_alpha   90.00
_cell.angle_beta   90.00
_cell.angle_gamma   90.00
#
_symmetry.space_group_name_H-M   'P 1'
#
loop_
_entity.id
_entity.type
_entity.pdbx_description
1 polymer ?
#
loop_
_entity_poly.entity_id
_entity_poly.type
_entity_poly.pdbx_seq_one_letter_code
_entity_poly.pdbx_strand_id
1 'polypeptide(L)'
;MSEKKISILGCGWLGLPLARFLAGEGYTVKGSTTSEAKITKMKEAGVEPFRIVIDESIEGDISSFLDSEILVVNIPPKRREDVVEYHVGQISLLIDALADSPVKHVLFVSSTSVYPASGGEVVESDAADPDAADSPAGRALMYVEEMLRSESAFNTTVVRFGGLIGPGRNPAEFIQRMTEITSPAHPVNLIHLDDCVHVIAEIIRQEAWGETFNACAPLHPTRSELYAAAAESHGLAALQEERSSDTNFKIVNSDRIVEKLGYTFLHPDPLAMARGGN
;
A
#
# COMPACT_ATOMS: atom_id res chain seq x y z
N MET A 1 -3.68 3.87 31.25
CA MET A 1 -3.11 4.28 29.95
C MET A 1 -4.29 4.60 29.06
N SER A 2 -4.31 5.75 28.38
CA SER A 2 -5.41 6.03 27.44
C SER A 2 -5.41 4.97 26.35
N GLU A 3 -6.60 4.48 26.02
CA GLU A 3 -6.81 3.53 24.94
C GLU A 3 -6.53 4.25 23.61
N LYS A 4 -5.44 3.90 22.91
CA LYS A 4 -5.08 4.54 21.64
C LYS A 4 -6.07 4.05 20.56
N LYS A 5 -6.89 4.96 20.04
CA LYS A 5 -7.83 4.71 18.95
C LYS A 5 -7.18 4.94 17.59
N ILE A 6 -7.41 4.03 16.64
CA ILE A 6 -6.91 4.13 15.27
C ILE A 6 -8.07 3.95 14.31
N SER A 7 -8.18 4.84 13.34
CA SER A 7 -9.12 4.70 12.22
C SER A 7 -8.40 4.22 10.97
N ILE A 8 -8.96 3.23 10.28
CA ILE A 8 -8.41 2.66 9.04
C ILE A 8 -9.43 2.83 7.94
N LEU A 9 -9.17 3.78 7.04
CA LEU A 9 -10.00 4.04 5.88
C LEU A 9 -9.68 3.02 4.80
N GLY A 10 -10.54 2.01 4.65
CA GLY A 10 -10.39 0.93 3.67
C GLY A 10 -9.88 -0.40 4.24
N CYS A 11 -10.75 -1.14 4.94
CA CYS A 11 -10.53 -2.53 5.38
C CYS A 11 -10.73 -3.54 4.23
N GLY A 12 -9.92 -3.38 3.18
CA GLY A 12 -9.80 -4.30 2.06
C GLY A 12 -8.78 -5.41 2.31
N TRP A 13 -8.06 -5.79 1.25
CA TRP A 13 -7.06 -6.87 1.27
C TRP A 13 -5.91 -6.61 2.25
N LEU A 14 -5.40 -5.37 2.33
CA LEU A 14 -4.39 -4.96 3.32
C LEU A 14 -5.03 -4.47 4.64
N GLY A 15 -6.02 -3.59 4.54
CA GLY A 15 -6.55 -2.90 5.71
C GLY A 15 -7.27 -3.78 6.72
N LEU A 16 -7.89 -4.91 6.32
CA LEU A 16 -8.52 -5.82 7.27
C LEU A 16 -7.49 -6.65 8.06
N PRO A 17 -6.46 -7.28 7.44
CA PRO A 17 -5.35 -7.88 8.17
C PRO A 17 -4.66 -6.89 9.12
N LEU A 18 -4.39 -5.66 8.65
CA LEU A 18 -3.83 -4.61 9.50
C LEU A 18 -4.73 -4.29 10.70
N ALA A 19 -6.03 -4.10 10.46
CA ALA A 19 -6.99 -3.79 11.52
C ALA A 19 -7.05 -4.90 12.58
N ARG A 20 -7.06 -6.17 12.14
CA ARG A 20 -7.02 -7.34 13.03
C ARG A 20 -5.73 -7.37 13.85
N PHE A 21 -4.59 -7.12 13.21
CA PHE A 21 -3.29 -7.13 13.87
C PHE A 21 -3.22 -6.05 14.96
N LEU A 22 -3.59 -4.81 14.64
CA LEU A 22 -3.61 -3.70 15.60
C LEU A 22 -4.62 -3.93 16.73
N ALA A 23 -5.80 -4.50 16.46
CA ALA A 23 -6.74 -4.88 17.50
C ALA A 23 -6.14 -5.94 18.45
N GLY A 24 -5.38 -6.90 17.91
CA GLY A 24 -4.64 -7.90 18.69
C GLY A 24 -3.53 -7.31 19.57
N GLU A 25 -2.93 -6.20 19.14
CA GLU A 25 -1.93 -5.44 19.90
C GLU A 25 -2.56 -4.52 20.97
N GLY A 26 -3.90 -4.52 21.10
CA GLY A 26 -4.63 -3.78 22.13
C GLY A 26 -5.07 -2.37 21.75
N TYR A 27 -4.99 -1.99 20.46
CA TYR A 27 -5.58 -0.75 19.96
C TYR A 27 -7.09 -0.90 19.77
N THR A 28 -7.85 0.17 19.98
CA THR A 28 -9.24 0.23 19.56
C THR A 28 -9.31 0.70 18.12
N VAL A 29 -9.65 -0.23 17.23
CA VAL A 29 -9.58 -0.01 15.78
C VAL A 29 -10.97 0.23 15.20
N LYS A 30 -11.14 1.40 14.58
CA LYS A 30 -12.29 1.74 13.73
C LYS A 30 -11.91 1.45 12.29
N GLY A 31 -12.60 0.55 11.62
CA GLY A 31 -12.34 0.22 10.23
C GLY A 31 -13.47 0.68 9.33
N SER A 32 -13.17 1.18 8.14
CA SER A 32 -14.20 1.52 7.16
C SER A 32 -14.27 0.55 5.98
N THR A 33 -15.46 0.45 5.40
CA THR A 33 -15.70 -0.28 4.15
C THR A 33 -16.82 0.36 3.34
N THR A 34 -16.85 0.12 2.03
CA THR A 34 -17.96 0.54 1.16
C THR A 34 -19.07 -0.53 1.06
N SER A 35 -18.82 -1.74 1.60
CA SER A 35 -19.70 -2.90 1.43
C SER A 35 -20.25 -3.42 2.76
N GLU A 36 -21.57 -3.41 2.89
CA GLU A 36 -22.29 -3.97 4.04
C GLU A 36 -21.92 -5.43 4.34
N ALA A 37 -21.66 -6.22 3.30
CA ALA A 37 -21.29 -7.64 3.44
C ALA A 37 -19.98 -7.86 4.20
N LYS A 38 -19.12 -6.84 4.35
CA LYS A 38 -17.85 -6.93 5.06
C LYS A 38 -17.95 -6.58 6.54
N ILE A 39 -19.05 -5.97 6.99
CA ILE A 39 -19.25 -5.49 8.37
C ILE A 39 -19.10 -6.64 9.38
N THR A 40 -19.72 -7.80 9.12
CA THR A 40 -19.63 -8.97 10.02
C THR A 40 -18.18 -9.43 10.19
N LYS A 41 -17.43 -9.54 9.09
CA LYS A 41 -16.01 -9.97 9.11
C LYS A 41 -15.12 -9.01 9.90
N MET A 42 -15.45 -7.72 9.91
CA MET A 42 -14.73 -6.71 10.67
C MET A 42 -15.00 -6.86 12.17
N LYS A 43 -16.28 -7.05 12.57
CA LYS A 43 -16.63 -7.32 13.98
C LYS A 43 -15.95 -8.58 14.51
N GLU A 44 -15.94 -9.65 13.71
CA GLU A 44 -15.24 -10.90 14.03
C GLU A 44 -13.72 -10.73 14.16
N ALA A 45 -13.15 -9.68 13.54
CA ALA A 45 -11.74 -9.32 13.65
C ALA A 45 -11.44 -8.39 14.84
N GLY A 46 -12.43 -8.07 15.69
CA GLY A 46 -12.26 -7.12 16.79
C GLY A 46 -12.26 -5.66 16.36
N VAL A 47 -12.78 -5.36 15.16
CA VAL A 47 -12.77 -4.01 14.55
C VAL A 47 -14.17 -3.40 14.64
N GLU A 48 -14.24 -2.15 15.11
CA GLU A 48 -15.47 -1.36 15.07
C GLU A 48 -15.75 -0.91 13.62
N PRO A 49 -16.83 -1.38 12.97
CA PRO A 49 -17.00 -1.19 11.55
C PRO A 49 -17.81 0.07 11.22
N PHE A 50 -17.37 0.80 10.20
CA PHE A 50 -18.05 1.95 9.62
C PHE A 50 -18.30 1.73 8.13
N ARG A 51 -19.50 2.05 7.65
CA ARG A 51 -19.73 2.19 6.21
C ARG A 51 -19.40 3.62 5.80
N ILE A 52 -18.24 3.81 5.19
CA ILE A 52 -17.78 5.11 4.67
C ILE A 52 -17.56 4.98 3.17
N VAL A 53 -18.18 5.85 2.40
CA VAL A 53 -17.92 6.01 0.97
C VAL A 53 -17.45 7.43 0.75
N ILE A 54 -16.28 7.58 0.14
CA ILE A 54 -15.79 8.88 -0.33
C ILE A 54 -15.82 8.82 -1.84
N ASP A 55 -16.70 9.61 -2.46
CA ASP A 55 -16.87 9.70 -3.91
C ASP A 55 -16.91 11.19 -4.29
N GLU A 56 -18.01 11.68 -4.87
CA GLU A 56 -18.26 13.12 -5.03
C GLU A 56 -18.65 13.82 -3.72
N SER A 57 -19.03 13.03 -2.71
CA SER A 57 -19.29 13.45 -1.34
C SER A 57 -18.92 12.33 -0.37
N ILE A 58 -18.95 12.62 0.92
CA ILE A 58 -18.76 11.62 1.97
C ILE A 58 -20.13 11.08 2.41
N GLU A 59 -20.34 9.78 2.24
CA GLU A 59 -21.47 9.05 2.83
C GLU A 59 -21.03 8.27 4.06
N GLY A 60 -21.86 8.30 5.11
CA GLY A 60 -21.65 7.59 6.37
C GLY A 60 -21.26 8.53 7.52
N ASP A 61 -21.17 7.97 8.72
CA ASP A 61 -20.80 8.74 9.93
C ASP A 61 -19.29 8.98 10.00
N ILE A 62 -18.82 9.93 9.20
CA ILE A 62 -17.40 10.29 9.12
C ILE A 62 -16.88 10.90 10.42
N SER A 63 -17.72 11.62 11.17
CA SER A 63 -17.31 12.26 12.43
C SER A 63 -16.98 11.21 13.49
N SER A 64 -17.86 10.24 13.73
CA SER A 64 -17.59 9.14 14.66
C SER A 64 -16.45 8.26 14.17
N PHE A 65 -16.31 8.05 12.86
CA PHE A 65 -15.19 7.32 12.28
C PHE A 65 -13.86 8.04 12.57
N LEU A 66 -13.77 9.36 12.42
CA LEU A 66 -12.54 10.14 12.62
C LEU A 66 -12.25 10.51 14.08
N ASP A 67 -13.09 10.11 15.05
CA ASP A 67 -12.79 10.23 16.50
C ASP A 67 -11.66 9.26 16.92
N SER A 68 -10.44 9.57 16.50
CA SER A 68 -9.20 8.82 16.72
C SER A 68 -7.99 9.75 16.57
N GLU A 69 -6.87 9.45 17.21
CA GLU A 69 -5.64 10.27 17.05
C GLU A 69 -4.87 9.93 15.77
N ILE A 70 -5.04 8.70 15.25
CA ILE A 70 -4.31 8.17 14.10
C ILE A 70 -5.32 7.73 13.03
N LEU A 71 -5.11 8.19 11.79
CA LEU A 71 -5.83 7.72 10.60
C LEU A 71 -4.87 7.02 9.63
N VAL A 72 -5.15 5.77 9.29
CA VAL A 72 -4.53 5.07 8.17
C VAL A 72 -5.43 5.22 6.94
N VAL A 73 -4.93 5.89 5.90
CA VAL A 73 -5.63 6.06 4.62
C VAL A 73 -5.16 4.97 3.67
N ASN A 74 -6.01 3.96 3.44
CA ASN A 74 -5.73 2.78 2.62
C ASN A 74 -6.80 2.61 1.52
N ILE A 75 -7.01 3.69 0.75
CA ILE A 75 -7.90 3.69 -0.42
C ILE A 75 -7.07 3.96 -1.68
N PRO A 76 -6.91 2.98 -2.59
CA PRO A 76 -6.11 3.19 -3.80
C PRO A 76 -6.86 4.05 -4.83
N PRO A 77 -6.14 4.71 -5.76
CA PRO A 77 -6.76 5.33 -6.92
C PRO A 77 -7.57 4.29 -7.71
N LYS A 78 -8.82 4.61 -8.04
CA LYS A 78 -9.66 3.73 -8.86
C LYS A 78 -9.18 3.74 -10.31
N ARG A 79 -9.29 2.61 -11.01
CA ARG A 79 -9.01 2.53 -12.45
C ARG A 79 -10.12 3.26 -13.24
N ARG A 80 -9.83 4.48 -13.68
CA ARG A 80 -10.71 5.36 -14.47
C ARG A 80 -9.85 6.33 -15.31
N GLU A 81 -10.45 6.98 -16.30
CA GLU A 81 -9.73 7.90 -17.21
C GLU A 81 -9.25 9.17 -16.48
N ASP A 82 -10.10 9.74 -15.63
CA ASP A 82 -9.90 10.91 -14.78
C ASP A 82 -9.41 10.53 -13.37
N VAL A 83 -8.52 9.53 -13.27
CA VAL A 83 -8.04 8.98 -11.98
C VAL A 83 -7.36 10.03 -11.11
N VAL A 84 -6.69 11.00 -11.73
CA VAL A 84 -5.96 12.07 -11.03
C VAL A 84 -6.95 12.99 -10.34
N GLU A 85 -7.86 13.59 -11.11
CA GLU A 85 -8.87 14.52 -10.63
C GLU A 85 -9.76 13.86 -9.59
N TYR A 86 -10.17 12.62 -9.86
CA TYR A 86 -11.03 11.87 -8.96
C TYR A 86 -10.38 11.60 -7.61
N HIS A 87 -9.15 11.06 -7.60
CA HIS A 87 -8.50 10.70 -6.35
C HIS A 87 -8.10 11.93 -5.53
N VAL A 88 -7.66 12.99 -6.20
CA VAL A 88 -7.42 14.31 -5.57
C VAL A 88 -8.71 14.84 -4.94
N GLY A 89 -9.84 14.78 -5.64
CA GLY A 89 -11.14 15.19 -5.11
C GLY A 89 -11.57 14.40 -3.87
N GLN A 90 -11.39 13.07 -3.88
CA GLN A 90 -11.67 12.22 -2.72
C GLN A 90 -10.85 12.63 -1.49
N ILE A 91 -9.55 12.90 -1.67
CA ILE A 91 -8.68 13.27 -0.55
C ILE A 91 -8.94 14.71 -0.10
N SER A 92 -9.30 15.62 -1.00
CA SER A 92 -9.77 16.97 -0.63
C SER A 92 -10.94 16.90 0.35
N LEU A 93 -11.96 16.08 0.03
CA LEU A 93 -13.11 15.88 0.93
C LEU A 93 -12.69 15.31 2.29
N LEU A 94 -11.73 14.37 2.30
CA LEU A 94 -11.20 13.79 3.52
C LEU A 94 -10.45 14.83 4.38
N ILE A 95 -9.64 15.69 3.75
CA ILE A 95 -8.92 16.78 4.43
C ILE A 95 -9.92 17.74 5.07
N ASP A 96 -10.98 18.12 4.36
CA ASP A 96 -12.04 18.97 4.91
C ASP A 96 -12.68 18.33 6.16
N ALA A 97 -12.95 17.03 6.13
CA ALA A 97 -13.49 16.30 7.29
C ALA A 97 -12.49 16.14 8.44
N LEU A 98 -11.18 16.13 8.15
CA LEU A 98 -10.12 16.04 9.15
C LEU A 98 -9.96 17.34 9.95
N ALA A 99 -10.32 18.50 9.39
CA ALA A 99 -10.18 19.81 10.03
C ALA A 99 -10.90 19.90 11.39
N ASP A 100 -12.04 19.22 11.54
CA ASP A 100 -12.84 19.18 12.76
C ASP A 100 -12.58 17.92 13.63
N SER A 101 -11.59 17.10 13.26
CA SER A 101 -11.31 15.83 13.92
C SER A 101 -10.17 15.92 14.95
N PRO A 102 -10.11 14.99 15.92
CA PRO A 102 -8.96 14.89 16.83
C PRO A 102 -7.72 14.27 16.19
N VAL A 103 -7.75 13.88 14.91
CA VAL A 103 -6.62 13.24 14.22
C VAL A 103 -5.38 14.14 14.27
N LYS A 104 -4.25 13.57 14.66
CA LYS A 104 -2.93 14.22 14.70
C LYS A 104 -1.92 13.56 13.77
N HIS A 105 -2.17 12.32 13.38
CA HIS A 105 -1.27 11.55 12.53
C HIS A 105 -2.04 10.87 11.41
N VAL A 106 -1.61 11.12 10.18
CA VAL A 106 -2.12 10.45 8.99
C VAL A 106 -1.03 9.54 8.45
N LEU A 107 -1.31 8.26 8.29
CA LEU A 107 -0.46 7.32 7.56
C LEU A 107 -1.13 7.03 6.22
N PHE A 108 -0.52 7.49 5.15
CA PHE A 108 -1.02 7.30 3.79
C PHE A 108 -0.33 6.11 3.13
N VAL A 109 -1.14 5.14 2.70
CA VAL A 109 -0.69 3.99 1.92
C VAL A 109 -0.62 4.37 0.45
N SER A 110 0.58 4.68 -0.02
CA SER A 110 0.92 5.02 -1.39
C SER A 110 1.50 3.80 -2.14
N SER A 111 2.09 4.02 -3.30
CA SER A 111 2.70 3.00 -4.15
C SER A 111 4.00 3.49 -4.78
N THR A 112 4.88 2.55 -5.11
CA THR A 112 6.10 2.83 -5.88
C THR A 112 5.83 3.24 -7.33
N SER A 113 4.58 3.30 -7.78
CA SER A 113 4.20 3.83 -9.09
C SER A 113 4.49 5.34 -9.26
N VAL A 114 4.75 6.03 -8.15
CA VAL A 114 5.19 7.43 -8.15
C VAL A 114 6.56 7.64 -8.83
N TYR A 115 7.36 6.59 -8.95
CA TYR A 115 8.72 6.69 -9.50
C TYR A 115 8.75 6.52 -11.02
N PRO A 116 9.54 7.33 -11.75
CA PRO A 116 9.90 7.02 -13.13
C PRO A 116 10.67 5.70 -13.21
N ALA A 117 10.63 5.06 -14.38
CA ALA A 117 11.51 3.93 -14.68
C ALA A 117 12.86 4.46 -15.18
N SER A 118 13.77 4.77 -14.25
CA SER A 118 15.04 5.45 -14.50
C SER A 118 16.18 4.55 -14.99
N GLY A 119 15.95 3.24 -15.11
CA GLY A 119 16.97 2.25 -15.47
C GLY A 119 17.93 1.90 -14.33
N GLY A 120 17.53 2.14 -13.08
CA GLY A 120 18.37 1.93 -11.91
C GLY A 120 17.61 1.92 -10.59
N GLU A 121 18.36 2.10 -9.50
CA GLU A 121 17.79 2.22 -8.17
C GLU A 121 17.09 3.58 -7.97
N VAL A 122 16.01 3.60 -7.19
CA VAL A 122 15.29 4.81 -6.75
C VAL A 122 15.08 4.81 -5.25
N VAL A 123 15.17 5.99 -4.65
CA VAL A 123 14.97 6.29 -3.23
C VAL A 123 13.81 7.28 -3.02
N GLU A 124 13.44 7.61 -1.78
CA GLU A 124 12.28 8.47 -1.48
C GLU A 124 12.28 9.82 -2.20
N SER A 125 13.45 10.43 -2.37
CA SER A 125 13.64 11.75 -3.00
C SER A 125 13.46 11.75 -4.52
N ASP A 126 13.46 10.60 -5.18
CA ASP A 126 13.38 10.52 -6.66
C ASP A 126 11.94 10.69 -7.18
N ALA A 127 10.94 10.64 -6.30
CA ALA A 127 9.56 10.99 -6.62
C ALA A 127 9.38 12.51 -6.52
N ALA A 128 9.97 13.25 -7.46
CA ALA A 128 10.03 14.70 -7.44
C ALA A 128 9.07 15.38 -8.44
N ASP A 129 8.70 14.70 -9.52
CA ASP A 129 7.86 15.26 -10.59
C ASP A 129 6.65 14.35 -10.86
N PRO A 130 5.40 14.80 -10.56
CA PRO A 130 4.18 14.05 -10.87
C PRO A 130 4.05 13.65 -12.34
N ASP A 131 4.56 14.43 -13.29
CA ASP A 131 4.49 14.11 -14.72
C ASP A 131 5.53 13.07 -15.15
N ALA A 132 6.51 12.76 -14.30
CA ALA A 132 7.47 11.69 -14.49
C ALA A 132 7.04 10.35 -13.87
N ALA A 133 5.88 10.29 -13.18
CA ALA A 133 5.39 9.05 -12.59
C ALA A 133 5.12 7.97 -13.66
N ASP A 134 5.23 6.69 -13.28
CA ASP A 134 5.11 5.58 -14.24
C ASP A 134 3.70 5.35 -14.79
N SER A 135 2.70 6.00 -14.20
CA SER A 135 1.31 5.79 -14.49
C SER A 135 0.43 6.97 -14.04
N PRO A 136 -0.76 7.14 -14.63
CA PRO A 136 -1.75 8.10 -14.15
C PRO A 136 -2.12 7.91 -12.67
N ALA A 137 -2.13 6.66 -12.19
CA ALA A 137 -2.35 6.36 -10.77
C ALA A 137 -1.18 6.80 -9.89
N GLY A 138 0.07 6.58 -10.32
CA GLY A 138 1.26 7.12 -9.65
C GLY A 138 1.23 8.65 -9.56
N ARG A 139 0.87 9.33 -10.65
CA ARG A 139 0.68 10.78 -10.66
C ARG A 139 -0.39 11.24 -9.66
N ALA A 140 -1.53 10.56 -9.62
CA ALA A 140 -2.60 10.84 -8.65
C ALA A 140 -2.11 10.72 -7.21
N LEU A 141 -1.33 9.67 -6.91
CA LEU A 141 -0.73 9.46 -5.59
C LEU A 141 0.26 10.57 -5.23
N MET A 142 1.09 11.05 -6.17
CA MET A 142 2.02 12.14 -5.88
C MET A 142 1.31 13.44 -5.48
N TYR A 143 0.21 13.80 -6.16
CA TYR A 143 -0.59 14.95 -5.75
C TYR A 143 -1.21 14.76 -4.37
N VAL A 144 -1.78 13.59 -4.10
CA VAL A 144 -2.40 13.26 -2.81
C VAL A 144 -1.37 13.26 -1.66
N GLU A 145 -0.20 12.68 -1.88
CA GLU A 145 0.90 12.71 -0.94
C GLU A 145 1.27 14.15 -0.57
N GLU A 146 1.36 15.03 -1.56
CA GLU A 146 1.70 16.44 -1.34
C GLU A 146 0.60 17.21 -0.61
N MET A 147 -0.65 16.98 -0.98
CA MET A 147 -1.81 17.56 -0.28
C MET A 147 -1.79 17.21 1.21
N LEU A 148 -1.64 15.93 1.53
CA LEU A 148 -1.62 15.46 2.92
C LEU A 148 -0.38 15.96 3.69
N ARG A 149 0.80 16.05 3.06
CA ARG A 149 2.01 16.58 3.71
C ARG A 149 1.96 18.09 3.94
N SER A 150 1.19 18.82 3.15
CA SER A 150 1.05 20.27 3.25
C SER A 150 0.15 20.71 4.40
N GLU A 151 -0.63 19.79 4.98
CA GLU A 151 -1.51 20.09 6.09
C GLU A 151 -0.74 20.34 7.39
N SER A 152 -1.08 21.44 8.08
CA SER A 152 -0.46 21.81 9.36
C SER A 152 -1.18 21.24 10.59
N ALA A 153 -2.41 20.75 10.40
CA ALA A 153 -3.25 20.25 11.48
C ALA A 153 -2.85 18.84 11.96
N PHE A 154 -2.14 18.07 11.12
CA PHE A 154 -1.68 16.72 11.39
C PHE A 154 -0.34 16.44 10.71
N ASN A 155 0.41 15.48 11.24
CA ASN A 155 1.63 14.99 10.60
C ASN A 155 1.32 13.83 9.66
N THR A 156 1.75 13.93 8.41
CA THR A 156 1.57 12.87 7.42
C THR A 156 2.82 12.00 7.30
N THR A 157 2.63 10.70 7.33
CA THR A 157 3.65 9.69 6.99
C THR A 157 3.19 8.92 5.76
N VAL A 158 4.08 8.74 4.80
CA VAL A 158 3.77 8.03 3.56
C VAL A 158 4.51 6.71 3.53
N VAL A 159 3.81 5.64 3.17
CA VAL A 159 4.43 4.33 2.88
C VAL A 159 4.12 3.95 1.45
N ARG A 160 5.15 3.88 0.60
CA ARG A 160 5.06 3.51 -0.81
C ARG A 160 5.34 2.02 -0.95
N PHE A 161 4.28 1.22 -1.00
CA PHE A 161 4.44 -0.22 -1.20
C PHE A 161 4.74 -0.57 -2.66
N GLY A 162 5.62 -1.56 -2.83
CA GLY A 162 5.78 -2.28 -4.10
C GLY A 162 4.54 -3.08 -4.47
N GLY A 163 4.68 -3.96 -5.46
CA GLY A 163 3.64 -4.91 -5.84
C GLY A 163 3.29 -5.84 -4.68
N LEU A 164 2.02 -5.83 -4.30
CA LEU A 164 1.53 -6.59 -3.15
C LEU A 164 1.34 -8.07 -3.49
N ILE A 165 2.05 -8.94 -2.77
CA ILE A 165 1.98 -10.41 -2.90
C ILE A 165 1.52 -11.04 -1.57
N GLY A 166 0.81 -12.16 -1.65
CA GLY A 166 0.29 -12.88 -0.49
C GLY A 166 -0.98 -13.66 -0.84
N PRO A 167 -1.81 -14.01 0.16
CA PRO A 167 -3.03 -14.80 -0.05
C PRO A 167 -3.96 -14.20 -1.12
N GLY A 168 -4.28 -14.95 -2.17
CA GLY A 168 -5.13 -14.49 -3.28
C GLY A 168 -4.47 -13.48 -4.22
N ARG A 169 -3.14 -13.35 -4.16
CA ARG A 169 -2.31 -12.50 -5.04
C ARG A 169 -0.98 -13.18 -5.40
N ASN A 170 -0.97 -14.52 -5.45
CA ASN A 170 0.23 -15.26 -5.84
C ASN A 170 0.48 -15.09 -7.37
N PRO A 171 1.74 -14.92 -7.83
CA PRO A 171 2.10 -14.86 -9.25
C PRO A 171 1.49 -15.97 -10.11
N ALA A 172 1.35 -17.19 -9.57
CA ALA A 172 0.75 -18.34 -10.23
C ALA A 172 -0.73 -18.13 -10.62
N GLU A 173 -1.48 -17.32 -9.87
CA GLU A 173 -2.87 -16.98 -10.20
C GLU A 173 -2.97 -16.10 -11.45
N PHE A 174 -1.91 -15.32 -11.74
CA PHE A 174 -1.86 -14.46 -12.92
C PHE A 174 -1.36 -15.20 -14.16
N ILE A 175 -0.51 -16.22 -14.01
CA ILE A 175 0.04 -17.02 -15.13
C ILE A 175 -1.08 -17.53 -16.05
N GLN A 176 -2.20 -17.99 -15.49
CA GLN A 176 -3.32 -18.53 -16.27
C GLN A 176 -4.00 -17.50 -17.19
N ARG A 177 -3.74 -16.20 -16.95
CA ARG A 177 -4.29 -15.08 -17.74
C ARG A 177 -3.24 -14.45 -18.65
N MET A 178 -2.00 -14.92 -18.60
CA MET A 178 -0.88 -14.41 -19.38
C MET A 178 -0.65 -15.26 -20.62
N THR A 179 -0.31 -14.61 -21.72
CA THR A 179 0.16 -15.26 -22.95
C THR A 179 1.68 -15.33 -23.00
N GLU A 180 2.34 -14.32 -22.44
CA GLU A 180 3.80 -14.19 -22.37
C GLU A 180 4.22 -13.34 -21.15
N ILE A 181 5.49 -13.47 -20.75
CA ILE A 181 6.13 -12.60 -19.76
C ILE A 181 6.66 -11.37 -20.50
N THR A 182 6.03 -10.23 -20.29
CA THR A 182 6.50 -8.93 -20.77
C THR A 182 7.70 -8.45 -19.96
N SER A 183 8.67 -7.81 -20.61
CA SER A 183 9.91 -7.30 -20.00
C SER A 183 10.58 -8.31 -19.04
N PRO A 184 10.91 -9.53 -19.50
CA PRO A 184 11.33 -10.64 -18.63
C PRO A 184 12.57 -10.34 -17.78
N ALA A 185 13.47 -9.50 -18.28
CA ALA A 185 14.70 -9.10 -17.59
C ALA A 185 14.49 -7.99 -16.54
N HIS A 186 13.31 -7.37 -16.46
CA HIS A 186 13.07 -6.31 -15.48
C HIS A 186 12.98 -6.89 -14.07
N PRO A 187 13.61 -6.26 -13.06
CA PRO A 187 13.41 -6.61 -11.67
C PRO A 187 11.96 -6.38 -11.24
N VAL A 188 11.49 -7.19 -10.29
CA VAL A 188 10.23 -6.94 -9.59
C VAL A 188 10.47 -6.23 -8.26
N ASN A 189 9.57 -5.32 -7.92
CA ASN A 189 9.53 -4.66 -6.63
C ASN A 189 8.28 -5.19 -5.92
N LEU A 190 8.43 -6.20 -5.06
CA LEU A 190 7.31 -6.87 -4.39
C LEU A 190 7.44 -6.77 -2.89
N ILE A 191 6.32 -6.82 -2.17
CA ILE A 191 6.29 -6.91 -0.71
C ILE A 191 5.13 -7.80 -0.26
N HIS A 192 5.39 -8.65 0.74
CA HIS A 192 4.38 -9.54 1.28
C HIS A 192 3.37 -8.80 2.16
N LEU A 193 2.14 -9.31 2.23
CA LEU A 193 1.08 -8.79 3.10
C LEU A 193 1.52 -8.66 4.56
N ASP A 194 2.23 -9.67 5.09
CA ASP A 194 2.68 -9.66 6.47
C ASP A 194 3.65 -8.51 6.73
N ASP A 195 4.60 -8.28 5.83
CA ASP A 195 5.52 -7.16 5.92
C ASP A 195 4.79 -5.82 5.81
N CYS A 196 3.78 -5.70 4.94
CA CYS A 196 2.97 -4.48 4.87
C CYS A 196 2.30 -4.16 6.21
N VAL A 197 1.72 -5.19 6.87
CA VAL A 197 1.08 -5.04 8.18
C VAL A 197 2.10 -4.65 9.24
N HIS A 198 3.25 -5.32 9.30
CA HIS A 198 4.25 -5.07 10.33
C HIS A 198 4.96 -3.73 10.15
N VAL A 199 5.27 -3.31 8.91
CA VAL A 199 5.84 -1.98 8.63
C VAL A 199 4.90 -0.88 9.12
N ILE A 200 3.61 -0.96 8.81
CA ILE A 200 2.63 0.03 9.28
C ILE A 200 2.53 0.02 10.81
N ALA A 201 2.49 -1.17 11.42
CA ALA A 201 2.45 -1.29 12.87
C ALA A 201 3.71 -0.71 13.53
N GLU A 202 4.89 -0.89 12.93
CA GLU A 202 6.15 -0.35 13.45
C GLU A 202 6.19 1.18 13.38
N ILE A 203 5.71 1.77 12.27
CA ILE A 203 5.58 3.23 12.15
C ILE A 203 4.69 3.79 13.25
N ILE A 204 3.54 3.13 13.51
CA ILE A 204 2.60 3.53 14.55
C ILE A 204 3.21 3.36 15.95
N ARG A 205 3.90 2.24 16.20
CA ARG A 205 4.49 1.92 17.52
C ARG A 205 5.63 2.84 17.89
N GLN A 206 6.51 3.15 16.93
CA GLN A 206 7.66 4.02 17.12
C GLN A 206 7.32 5.50 16.93
N GLU A 207 6.07 5.83 16.59
CA GLU A 207 5.62 7.20 16.33
C GLU A 207 6.50 7.89 15.27
N ALA A 208 6.87 7.16 14.22
CA ALA A 208 7.74 7.60 13.12
C ALA A 208 6.99 8.51 12.13
N TRP A 209 6.50 9.64 12.65
CA TRP A 209 5.63 10.56 11.94
C TRP A 209 6.39 11.58 11.09
N GLY A 210 5.80 12.02 9.98
CA GLY A 210 6.40 13.03 9.08
C GLY A 210 7.41 12.45 8.09
N GLU A 211 7.55 11.12 8.06
CA GLU A 211 8.51 10.41 7.22
C GLU A 211 7.86 9.94 5.91
N THR A 212 8.69 9.60 4.93
CA THR A 212 8.27 8.83 3.75
C THR A 212 9.13 7.58 3.70
N PHE A 213 8.51 6.44 3.43
CA PHE A 213 9.16 5.14 3.40
C PHE A 213 8.83 4.40 2.12
N ASN A 214 9.85 3.89 1.44
CA ASN A 214 9.68 2.83 0.45
C ASN A 214 9.64 1.46 1.10
N ALA A 215 8.69 0.63 0.69
CA ALA A 215 8.47 -0.69 1.26
C ALA A 215 8.38 -1.76 0.16
N CYS A 216 9.53 -2.34 -0.14
CA CYS A 216 9.73 -3.53 -0.96
C CYS A 216 10.59 -4.54 -0.20
N ALA A 217 10.43 -5.82 -0.52
CA ALA A 217 11.40 -6.83 -0.12
C ALA A 217 12.81 -6.44 -0.64
N PRO A 218 13.88 -6.69 0.13
CA PRO A 218 15.24 -6.29 -0.21
C PRO A 218 15.82 -7.01 -1.45
N LEU A 219 15.23 -8.13 -1.88
CA LEU A 219 15.61 -8.80 -3.12
C LEU A 219 14.66 -8.46 -4.26
N HIS A 220 15.24 -8.26 -5.44
CA HIS A 220 14.54 -7.84 -6.65
C HIS A 220 14.82 -8.79 -7.82
N PRO A 221 14.35 -10.06 -7.76
CA PRO A 221 14.54 -10.99 -8.86
C PRO A 221 13.87 -10.46 -10.12
N THR A 222 14.27 -10.98 -11.27
CA THR A 222 13.66 -10.64 -12.54
C THR A 222 12.23 -11.20 -12.65
N ARG A 223 11.43 -10.62 -13.54
CA ARG A 223 10.09 -11.14 -13.87
C ARG A 223 10.15 -12.58 -14.37
N SER A 224 11.16 -12.90 -15.19
CA SER A 224 11.42 -14.28 -15.65
C SER A 224 11.60 -15.23 -14.47
N GLU A 225 12.50 -14.93 -13.55
CA GLU A 225 12.77 -15.77 -12.37
C GLU A 225 11.51 -15.92 -11.48
N LEU A 226 10.77 -14.84 -11.27
CA LEU A 226 9.55 -14.85 -10.46
C LEU A 226 8.48 -15.79 -11.04
N TYR A 227 8.15 -15.64 -12.32
CA TYR A 227 7.11 -16.45 -12.95
C TYR A 227 7.58 -17.89 -13.18
N ALA A 228 8.87 -18.12 -13.42
CA ALA A 228 9.42 -19.48 -13.46
C ALA A 228 9.27 -20.19 -12.11
N ALA A 229 9.63 -19.53 -11.00
CA ALA A 229 9.47 -20.08 -9.64
C ALA A 229 8.00 -20.35 -9.29
N ALA A 230 7.10 -19.45 -9.68
CA ALA A 230 5.66 -19.63 -9.47
C ALA A 230 5.09 -20.78 -10.32
N ALA A 231 5.49 -20.89 -11.59
CA ALA A 231 5.03 -21.95 -12.49
C ALA A 231 5.48 -23.34 -11.98
N GLU A 232 6.76 -23.46 -11.63
CA GLU A 232 7.35 -24.71 -11.14
C GLU A 232 6.65 -25.20 -9.87
N SER A 233 6.50 -24.34 -8.87
CA SER A 233 5.89 -24.69 -7.58
C SER A 233 4.41 -25.10 -7.68
N HIS A 234 3.69 -24.60 -8.68
CA HIS A 234 2.26 -24.86 -8.88
C HIS A 234 1.97 -25.86 -10.01
N GLY A 235 3.00 -26.48 -10.60
CA GLY A 235 2.84 -27.44 -11.69
C GLY A 235 2.22 -26.85 -12.96
N LEU A 236 2.45 -25.55 -13.21
CA LEU A 236 1.97 -24.84 -14.39
C LEU A 236 2.99 -24.91 -15.52
N ALA A 237 2.53 -24.75 -16.76
CA ALA A 237 3.42 -24.67 -17.91
C ALA A 237 4.24 -23.37 -17.86
N ALA A 238 5.51 -23.44 -18.29
CA ALA A 238 6.33 -22.26 -18.47
C ALA A 238 5.71 -21.34 -19.53
N LEU A 239 5.72 -20.03 -19.25
CA LEU A 239 5.26 -19.01 -20.18
C LEU A 239 6.36 -18.70 -21.21
N GLN A 240 5.94 -18.26 -22.39
CA GLN A 240 6.88 -17.66 -23.33
C GLN A 240 7.36 -16.30 -22.80
N GLU A 241 8.57 -15.93 -23.17
CA GLU A 241 9.16 -14.64 -22.80
C GLU A 241 9.18 -13.72 -24.02
N GLU A 242 8.80 -12.46 -23.81
CA GLU A 242 8.93 -11.42 -24.80
C GLU A 242 10.41 -11.20 -25.15
N ARG A 243 10.72 -11.04 -26.44
CA ARG A 243 12.06 -10.59 -26.86
C ARG A 243 12.15 -9.09 -26.71
N SER A 244 12.53 -8.63 -25.52
CA SER A 244 12.73 -7.23 -25.22
C SER A 244 14.17 -6.94 -24.80
N SER A 245 14.69 -5.79 -25.23
CA SER A 245 15.96 -5.21 -24.75
C SER A 245 15.70 -3.93 -23.95
N ASP A 246 14.46 -3.72 -23.49
CA ASP A 246 14.08 -2.55 -22.71
C ASP A 246 14.79 -2.56 -21.35
N THR A 247 15.48 -1.46 -21.05
CA THR A 247 16.21 -1.26 -19.79
C THR A 247 15.55 -0.21 -18.91
N ASN A 248 14.35 0.28 -19.26
CA ASN A 248 13.61 1.23 -18.46
C ASN A 248 12.91 0.51 -17.30
N PHE A 249 13.68 0.08 -16.31
CA PHE A 249 13.19 -0.50 -15.07
C PHE A 249 13.46 0.42 -13.88
N LYS A 250 13.02 0.03 -12.69
CA LYS A 250 13.44 0.61 -11.42
C LYS A 250 13.63 -0.46 -10.35
N ILE A 251 14.58 -0.25 -9.46
CA ILE A 251 14.79 -1.03 -8.23
C ILE A 251 14.47 -0.08 -7.08
N VAL A 252 13.48 -0.41 -6.26
CA VAL A 252 13.03 0.49 -5.19
C VAL A 252 13.77 0.15 -3.90
N ASN A 253 14.69 1.03 -3.52
CA ASN A 253 15.44 0.88 -2.28
C ASN A 253 14.52 1.08 -1.06
N SER A 254 14.63 0.18 -0.08
CA SER A 254 13.83 0.20 1.16
C SER A 254 14.70 0.30 2.43
N ASP A 255 15.95 0.75 2.30
CA ASP A 255 16.93 0.80 3.39
C ASP A 255 16.48 1.74 4.50
N ARG A 256 15.75 2.82 4.16
CA ARG A 256 15.24 3.77 5.15
C ARG A 256 14.34 3.12 6.20
N ILE A 257 13.55 2.10 5.85
CA ILE A 257 12.75 1.35 6.83
C ILE A 257 13.66 0.60 7.80
N VAL A 258 14.72 -0.05 7.29
CA VAL A 258 15.70 -0.78 8.12
C VAL A 258 16.44 0.20 9.04
N GLU A 259 16.91 1.32 8.51
CA GLU A 259 17.69 2.32 9.25
C GLU A 259 16.87 3.06 10.31
N LYS A 260 15.63 3.47 9.98
CA LYS A 260 14.79 4.28 10.87
C LYS A 260 14.00 3.45 11.86
N LEU A 261 13.48 2.30 11.44
CA LEU A 261 12.59 1.47 12.25
C LEU A 261 13.29 0.24 12.82
N GLY A 262 14.53 -0.07 12.40
CA GLY A 262 15.20 -1.33 12.76
C GLY A 262 14.46 -2.56 12.22
N TYR A 263 13.67 -2.39 11.16
CA TYR A 263 12.78 -3.43 10.64
C TYR A 263 13.58 -4.57 9.99
N THR A 264 13.18 -5.81 10.27
CA THR A 264 13.68 -7.00 9.57
C THR A 264 12.55 -7.61 8.78
N PHE A 265 12.73 -7.70 7.46
CA PHE A 265 11.73 -8.26 6.56
C PHE A 265 11.47 -9.73 6.88
N LEU A 266 10.19 -10.06 7.09
CA LEU A 266 9.71 -11.42 7.30
C LEU A 266 9.85 -12.23 6.02
N HIS A 267 9.53 -11.60 4.88
CA HIS A 267 9.63 -12.17 3.55
C HIS A 267 10.66 -11.38 2.73
N PRO A 268 11.97 -11.69 2.83
CA PRO A 268 12.99 -10.90 2.12
C PRO A 268 13.15 -11.27 0.63
N ASP A 269 12.67 -12.45 0.22
CA ASP A 269 12.86 -13.01 -1.12
C ASP A 269 11.52 -13.20 -1.86
N PRO A 270 11.22 -12.40 -2.89
CA PRO A 270 10.02 -12.58 -3.70
C PRO A 270 9.90 -13.94 -4.39
N LEU A 271 11.01 -14.65 -4.65
CA LEU A 271 10.96 -16.01 -5.20
C LEU A 271 10.41 -17.00 -4.18
N ALA A 272 10.73 -16.85 -2.89
CA ALA A 272 10.15 -17.65 -1.83
C ALA A 272 8.63 -17.40 -1.71
N MET A 273 8.22 -16.13 -1.73
CA MET A 273 6.81 -15.74 -1.71
C MET A 273 6.04 -16.32 -2.90
N ALA A 274 6.64 -16.28 -4.10
CA ALA A 274 6.03 -16.81 -5.33
C ALA A 274 5.80 -18.32 -5.27
N ARG A 275 6.70 -19.06 -4.62
CA ARG A 275 6.55 -20.50 -4.41
C ARG A 275 5.47 -20.87 -3.37
N GLY A 276 4.89 -19.89 -2.69
CA GLY A 276 3.98 -20.11 -1.57
C GLY A 276 4.70 -20.47 -0.27
N GLY A 277 6.00 -20.17 -0.17
CA GLY A 277 6.73 -20.20 1.10
C GLY A 277 6.25 -19.06 2.00
N ASN A 278 5.99 -19.39 3.26
CA ASN A 278 5.83 -18.43 4.36
C ASN A 278 7.16 -17.77 4.72
#